data_AF-A0A927NNQ8-F1
#
_entry.id   AF-A0A927NNQ8-F1
#
_cell.length_a   1.000
_cell.length_b   1.000
_cell.length_c   1.000
_cell.angle_alpha   90.00
_cell.angle_beta   90.00
_cell.angle_gamma   90.00
#
_symmetry.space_group_name_H-M   'P 1'
#
loop_
_entity.id
_entity.type
_entity.pdbx_description
1 polymer ?
#
loop_
_entity_poly.entity_id
_entity_poly.type
_entity_poly.pdbx_seq_one_letter_code
_entity_poly.pdbx_strand_id
1 'polypeptide(L)'
;VAYAMVVGDTDYIDDTTLEAFRKVGIAHVFAVSGLHVGFVVMLVNAFVKKRKKLALAVTMAVVFLYAYICNFAPSIVRAMVMTFLLLFAKTLGREPDFLSAVATAVVAIFLIKPLYLFDAGFQMSVGAVLGIDFVTRVIERGIKPKNGVVKKLVSSFAVSIGATLGTLPFMLQYFGKVSIIGLVANVVIIPVVSLVFMAILICLVLPVLFWAFPVIGKVIAFVTEATFLFEIVPNLAMASFNFGVIAYFILLYLLSGHCRFGLFSKSVFAVMMVLLVCVMTLLPGFETKDTKVSFFDSTGDTFCVRVDGQNYIFSQLEYNDDLNAVLSLCNDKTTLFVTDFEQFNSQLAITLSQHTNLKIRVLSFVDYFDEDYVLLNKNNIDVKVIKNYNDEKVEISSFEYLGKNLATVVNFKGCSFAYVGKLTDFQKGYLLQNMQPCDSYFSTNAFNEIKWQYPDSIVATKNYTDNNDIYTVYRCGNFTISLRGDKMVFAK
;
A
#
# COMPACT_ATOMS: atom_id res chain seq x y z
N VAL A 1 -2.82 16.83 8.10
CA VAL A 1 -3.37 17.09 6.74
C VAL A 1 -2.47 17.96 5.86
N ALA A 2 -2.24 19.25 6.17
CA ALA A 2 -1.43 20.14 5.31
C ALA A 2 -0.01 19.61 5.04
N TYR A 3 0.67 19.12 6.09
CA TYR A 3 1.98 18.49 6.01
C TYR A 3 1.98 17.28 5.06
N ALA A 4 1.02 16.37 5.21
CA ALA A 4 0.85 15.21 4.34
C ALA A 4 0.64 15.57 2.86
N MET A 5 -0.14 16.62 2.57
CA MET A 5 -0.37 17.07 1.20
C MET A 5 0.92 17.61 0.54
N VAL A 6 1.86 18.15 1.32
CA VAL A 6 3.11 18.72 0.81
C VAL A 6 4.21 17.67 0.72
N VAL A 7 4.37 16.87 1.77
CA VAL A 7 5.50 15.96 1.96
C VAL A 7 5.19 14.55 1.52
N GLY A 8 3.92 14.15 1.52
CA GLY A 8 3.51 12.77 1.20
C GLY A 8 3.37 11.86 2.41
N ASP A 9 3.64 12.40 3.60
CA ASP A 9 3.70 11.66 4.85
C ASP A 9 2.37 11.79 5.61
N THR A 10 1.67 10.67 5.74
CA THR A 10 0.34 10.59 6.34
C THR A 10 0.35 10.28 7.85
N ASP A 11 1.52 10.17 8.47
CA ASP A 11 1.65 9.68 9.86
C ASP A 11 1.00 10.61 10.88
N TYR A 12 0.87 11.88 10.55
CA TYR A 12 0.20 12.91 11.35
C TYR A 12 -1.28 13.14 10.98
N ILE A 13 -1.90 12.21 10.26
CA ILE A 13 -3.35 12.23 9.97
C ILE A 13 -4.04 11.22 10.89
N ASP A 14 -5.15 11.62 11.51
CA ASP A 14 -5.99 10.70 12.27
C ASP A 14 -6.59 9.61 11.34
N ASP A 15 -6.65 8.38 11.83
CA ASP A 15 -7.12 7.23 11.06
C ASP A 15 -8.54 7.45 10.48
N THR A 16 -9.41 8.11 11.25
CA THR A 16 -10.77 8.45 10.84
C THR A 16 -10.81 9.32 9.58
N THR A 17 -10.00 10.39 9.54
CA THR A 17 -9.89 11.26 8.37
C THR A 17 -9.24 10.52 7.22
N LEU A 18 -8.17 9.76 7.46
CA LEU A 18 -7.50 9.01 6.40
C LEU A 18 -8.45 7.99 5.76
N GLU A 19 -9.29 7.32 6.55
CA GLU A 19 -10.29 6.37 6.07
C GLU A 19 -11.40 7.06 5.26
N ALA A 20 -11.88 8.22 5.69
CA ALA A 20 -12.87 9.00 4.94
C ALA A 20 -12.35 9.39 3.54
N PHE A 21 -11.12 9.90 3.46
CA PHE A 21 -10.47 10.22 2.17
C PHE A 21 -10.29 8.97 1.28
N ARG A 22 -10.00 7.81 1.88
CA ARG A 22 -9.90 6.53 1.16
C ARG A 22 -11.26 6.08 0.63
N LYS A 23 -12.33 6.16 1.43
CA LYS A 23 -13.70 5.78 1.03
C LYS A 23 -14.22 6.64 -0.11
N VAL A 24 -13.97 7.96 -0.06
CA VAL A 24 -14.34 8.91 -1.13
C VAL A 24 -13.44 8.77 -2.37
N GLY A 25 -12.34 8.02 -2.30
CA GLY A 25 -11.44 7.77 -3.44
C GLY A 25 -10.44 8.89 -3.72
N ILE A 26 -10.28 9.83 -2.78
CA ILE A 26 -9.42 11.02 -2.91
C ILE A 26 -8.13 10.94 -2.09
N ALA A 27 -7.84 9.80 -1.44
CA ALA A 27 -6.63 9.61 -0.64
C ALA A 27 -5.31 9.85 -1.41
N HIS A 28 -5.34 9.77 -2.75
CA HIS A 28 -4.20 10.10 -3.60
C HIS A 28 -3.78 11.58 -3.49
N VAL A 29 -4.61 12.47 -2.93
CA VAL A 29 -4.27 13.86 -2.61
C VAL A 29 -3.12 13.95 -1.61
N PHE A 30 -3.01 12.97 -0.70
CA PHE A 30 -1.89 12.90 0.24
C PHE A 30 -0.64 12.30 -0.40
N ALA A 31 -0.76 11.56 -1.50
CA ALA A 31 0.40 11.07 -2.21
C ALA A 31 0.98 12.20 -3.08
N VAL A 32 2.26 12.50 -2.91
CA VAL A 32 2.89 13.51 -3.76
C VAL A 32 2.93 13.01 -5.20
N SER A 33 2.33 13.77 -6.11
CA SER A 33 2.15 13.39 -7.51
C SER A 33 3.02 14.24 -8.46
N GLY A 34 3.02 13.90 -9.75
CA GLY A 34 3.70 14.71 -10.77
C GLY A 34 3.12 16.11 -10.93
N LEU A 35 1.88 16.36 -10.49
CA LEU A 35 1.27 17.69 -10.48
C LEU A 35 1.95 18.60 -9.43
N HIS A 36 2.30 18.06 -8.26
CA HIS A 36 3.06 18.80 -7.24
C HIS A 36 4.45 19.17 -7.76
N VAL A 37 5.16 18.24 -8.41
CA VAL A 37 6.44 18.54 -9.07
C VAL A 37 6.26 19.61 -10.15
N GLY A 38 5.17 19.54 -10.93
CA GLY A 38 4.81 20.57 -11.91
C GLY A 38 4.65 21.97 -11.30
N PHE A 39 4.02 22.07 -10.13
CA PHE A 39 3.90 23.35 -9.41
C PHE A 39 5.23 23.86 -8.90
N VAL A 40 6.08 22.98 -8.35
CA VAL A 40 7.45 23.34 -7.95
C VAL A 40 8.23 23.90 -9.15
N VAL A 41 8.18 23.21 -10.29
CA VAL A 41 8.82 23.65 -11.54
C VAL A 41 8.26 24.99 -12.02
N MET A 42 6.94 25.19 -11.95
CA MET A 42 6.29 26.45 -12.32
C MET A 42 6.76 27.61 -11.44
N LEU A 43 6.82 27.40 -10.12
CA LEU A 43 7.25 28.39 -9.15
C LEU A 43 8.70 28.80 -9.39
N VAL A 44 9.61 27.83 -9.53
CA VAL A 44 11.04 28.10 -9.83
C VAL A 44 11.19 28.89 -11.13
N ASN A 45 10.49 28.49 -12.19
CA ASN A 45 10.55 29.18 -13.47
C ASN A 45 9.98 30.60 -13.44
N ALA A 46 9.07 30.92 -12.51
CA ALA A 46 8.57 32.28 -12.33
C ALA A 46 9.68 33.24 -11.87
N PHE A 47 10.62 32.78 -11.03
CA PHE A 47 11.73 33.59 -10.50
C PHE A 47 12.96 33.61 -11.41
N VAL A 48 13.25 32.54 -12.17
CA VAL A 48 14.52 32.37 -12.92
C VAL A 48 14.38 32.57 -14.44
N LYS A 49 13.22 33.06 -14.91
CA LYS A 49 12.77 33.12 -16.32
C LYS A 49 13.78 33.72 -17.32
N LYS A 50 14.72 34.57 -16.89
CA LYS A 50 15.66 35.31 -17.75
C LYS A 50 16.95 34.55 -18.13
N ARG A 51 17.26 33.39 -17.55
CA ARG A 51 18.50 32.63 -17.83
C ARG A 51 18.24 31.14 -18.07
N LYS A 52 17.97 30.73 -19.32
CA LYS A 52 17.51 29.35 -19.68
C LYS A 52 18.38 28.21 -19.10
N LYS A 53 19.71 28.32 -19.16
CA LYS A 53 20.63 27.30 -18.60
C LYS A 53 20.64 27.27 -17.07
N LEU A 54 20.62 28.45 -16.44
CA LEU A 54 20.55 28.56 -14.97
C LEU A 54 19.19 28.09 -14.44
N ALA A 55 18.10 28.42 -15.14
CA ALA A 55 16.75 27.98 -14.80
C ALA A 55 16.66 26.45 -14.80
N LEU A 56 17.29 25.78 -15.77
CA LEU A 56 17.34 24.32 -15.80
C LEU A 56 18.09 23.75 -14.60
N ALA A 57 19.30 24.24 -14.32
CA ALA A 57 20.11 23.75 -13.20
C ALA A 57 19.40 23.97 -11.85
N VAL A 58 18.83 25.16 -11.63
CA VAL A 58 18.09 25.49 -10.41
C VAL A 58 16.81 24.65 -10.30
N THR A 59 16.06 24.49 -11.39
CA THR A 59 14.84 23.65 -11.38
C THR A 59 15.18 22.21 -11.01
N MET A 60 16.24 21.65 -11.58
CA MET A 60 16.67 20.29 -11.28
C MET A 60 17.13 20.13 -9.83
N ALA A 61 17.88 21.09 -9.30
CA ALA A 61 18.31 21.09 -7.90
C ALA A 61 17.11 21.15 -6.94
N VAL A 62 16.13 22.01 -7.21
CA VAL A 62 14.93 22.17 -6.37
C VAL A 62 14.03 20.93 -6.45
N VAL A 63 13.83 20.36 -7.64
CA VAL A 63 13.03 19.13 -7.79
C VAL A 63 13.72 17.95 -7.10
N PHE A 64 15.05 17.86 -7.16
CA PHE A 64 15.81 16.84 -6.44
C PHE A 64 15.69 17.01 -4.92
N LEU A 65 15.82 18.24 -4.42
CA LEU A 65 15.62 18.54 -2.99
C LEU A 65 14.20 18.21 -2.54
N TYR A 66 13.19 18.52 -3.36
CA TYR A 66 11.81 18.16 -3.09
C TYR A 66 11.62 16.64 -3.05
N ALA A 67 12.23 15.91 -3.99
CA ALA A 67 12.23 14.45 -3.98
C ALA A 67 12.90 13.87 -2.72
N TYR A 68 13.99 14.48 -2.26
CA TYR A 68 14.66 14.11 -1.01
C TYR A 68 13.76 14.30 0.21
N ILE A 69 13.11 15.46 0.35
CA ILE A 69 12.18 15.76 1.46
C ILE A 69 11.04 14.74 1.51
N CYS A 70 10.58 14.29 0.34
CA CYS A 70 9.53 13.29 0.23
C CYS A 70 10.06 11.85 0.17
N ASN A 71 11.25 11.58 0.72
CA ASN A 71 11.88 10.26 0.81
C ASN A 71 11.96 9.47 -0.50
N PHE A 72 12.15 10.17 -1.63
CA PHE A 72 12.20 9.60 -2.98
C PHE A 72 11.02 8.67 -3.29
N ALA A 73 9.82 9.04 -2.87
CA ALA A 73 8.61 8.29 -3.19
C ALA A 73 8.53 7.97 -4.71
N PRO A 74 8.13 6.74 -5.12
CA PRO A 74 8.18 6.31 -6.52
C PRO A 74 7.44 7.22 -7.52
N SER A 75 6.35 7.88 -7.09
CA SER A 75 5.64 8.90 -7.87
C SER A 75 6.48 10.13 -8.17
N ILE A 76 7.29 10.59 -7.22
CA ILE A 76 8.11 11.79 -7.35
C ILE A 76 9.34 11.50 -8.20
N VAL A 77 9.98 10.34 -8.01
CA VAL A 77 11.11 9.92 -8.84
C VAL A 77 10.72 9.90 -10.31
N ARG A 78 9.53 9.37 -10.64
CA ARG A 78 8.98 9.43 -12.00
C ARG A 78 8.79 10.84 -12.51
N ALA A 79 8.13 11.69 -11.73
CA ALA A 79 7.88 13.07 -12.11
C ALA A 79 9.18 13.88 -12.30
N MET A 80 10.20 13.61 -11.47
CA MET A 80 11.55 14.15 -11.59
C MET A 80 12.21 13.71 -12.89
N VAL A 81 12.19 12.40 -13.20
CA VAL A 81 12.76 11.86 -14.46
C VAL A 81 12.04 12.44 -15.68
N MET A 82 10.71 12.51 -15.66
CA MET A 82 9.93 13.10 -16.76
C MET A 82 10.24 14.60 -16.93
N THR A 83 10.34 15.33 -15.83
CA THR A 83 10.69 16.76 -15.84
C THR A 83 12.11 16.97 -16.39
N PHE A 84 13.07 16.15 -15.98
CA PHE A 84 14.43 16.17 -16.50
C PHE A 84 14.44 15.96 -18.02
N LEU A 85 13.80 14.90 -18.51
CA LEU A 85 13.76 14.59 -19.94
C LEU A 85 13.10 15.71 -20.75
N LEU A 86 11.98 16.28 -20.27
CA LEU A 86 11.28 17.37 -20.94
C LEU A 86 12.12 18.65 -21.00
N LEU A 87 12.82 18.99 -19.92
CA LEU A 87 13.70 20.16 -19.88
C LEU A 87 14.97 19.94 -20.73
N PHE A 88 15.53 18.73 -20.70
CA PHE A 88 16.69 18.35 -21.49
C PHE A 88 16.39 18.39 -23.00
N ALA A 89 15.26 17.84 -23.42
CA ALA A 89 14.80 17.91 -24.82
C ALA A 89 14.68 19.37 -25.31
N LYS A 90 14.14 20.26 -24.48
CA LYS A 90 14.08 21.71 -24.78
C LYS A 90 15.46 22.34 -24.93
N THR A 91 16.46 21.92 -24.15
CA THR A 91 17.83 22.42 -24.32
C THR A 91 18.51 21.95 -25.60
N LEU A 92 18.12 20.79 -26.11
CA LEU A 92 18.56 20.26 -27.41
C LEU A 92 17.79 20.87 -28.59
N GLY A 93 16.86 21.80 -28.34
CA GLY A 93 16.02 22.41 -29.39
C GLY A 93 15.01 21.46 -30.02
N ARG A 94 14.71 20.33 -29.37
CA ARG A 94 13.72 19.35 -29.84
C ARG A 94 12.38 19.63 -29.18
N GLU A 95 11.30 19.57 -29.95
CA GLU A 95 9.95 19.55 -29.39
C GLU A 95 9.68 18.13 -28.86
N PRO A 96 9.50 17.94 -27.54
CA PRO A 96 9.24 16.62 -27.00
C PRO A 96 7.82 16.18 -27.38
N ASP A 97 7.72 15.09 -28.12
CA ASP A 97 6.47 14.35 -28.23
C ASP A 97 6.13 13.72 -26.87
N PHE A 98 4.87 13.89 -26.42
CA PHE A 98 4.46 13.49 -25.07
C PHE A 98 4.59 11.98 -24.85
N LEU A 99 4.12 11.16 -25.79
CA LEU A 99 4.18 9.70 -25.68
C LEU A 99 5.63 9.20 -25.72
N SER A 100 6.46 9.79 -26.59
CA SER A 100 7.89 9.49 -26.66
C SER A 100 8.62 9.83 -25.36
N ALA A 101 8.26 10.96 -24.72
CA ALA A 101 8.83 11.35 -23.43
C ALA A 101 8.42 10.36 -22.31
N VAL A 102 7.16 9.91 -22.29
CA VAL A 102 6.66 8.90 -21.34
C VAL A 102 7.37 7.57 -21.55
N ALA A 103 7.47 7.09 -22.79
CA ALA A 103 8.15 5.84 -23.11
C ALA A 103 9.64 5.89 -22.72
N THR A 104 10.33 6.99 -23.03
CA THR A 104 11.73 7.19 -22.65
C THR A 104 11.91 7.18 -21.13
N ALA A 105 10.99 7.84 -20.38
CA ALA A 105 11.02 7.84 -18.93
C ALA A 105 10.83 6.43 -18.35
N VAL A 106 9.86 5.66 -18.87
CA VAL A 106 9.60 4.28 -18.44
C VAL A 106 10.82 3.39 -18.69
N VAL A 107 11.43 3.47 -19.88
CA VAL A 107 12.64 2.70 -20.21
C VAL A 107 13.80 3.09 -19.29
N ALA A 108 14.04 4.39 -19.08
CA ALA A 108 15.10 4.85 -18.19
C ALA A 108 14.93 4.36 -16.75
N ILE A 109 13.70 4.32 -16.24
CA ILE A 109 13.40 3.81 -14.90
C ILE A 109 13.64 2.29 -14.82
N PHE A 110 13.23 1.53 -15.83
CA PHE A 110 13.43 0.08 -15.86
C PHE A 110 14.90 -0.32 -15.96
N LEU A 111 15.75 0.50 -16.58
CA LEU A 111 17.20 0.28 -16.58
C LEU A 111 17.82 0.38 -15.18
N ILE A 112 17.22 1.18 -14.29
CA ILE A 112 17.71 1.35 -12.90
C ILE A 112 17.06 0.32 -11.98
N LYS A 113 15.74 0.12 -12.08
CA LYS A 113 14.97 -0.77 -11.19
C LYS A 113 13.87 -1.50 -11.97
N PRO A 114 14.17 -2.66 -12.58
CA PRO A 114 13.22 -3.38 -13.45
C PRO A 114 11.98 -3.88 -12.70
N LEU A 115 12.11 -4.16 -11.40
CA LEU A 115 11.00 -4.62 -10.57
C LEU A 115 9.89 -3.57 -10.37
N TYR A 116 10.13 -2.30 -10.72
CA TYR A 116 9.09 -1.26 -10.70
C TYR A 116 7.93 -1.54 -11.65
N LEU A 117 8.08 -2.44 -12.62
CA LEU A 117 6.95 -2.91 -13.42
C LEU A 117 5.81 -3.48 -12.57
N PHE A 118 6.11 -4.09 -11.42
CA PHE A 118 5.12 -4.71 -10.53
C PHE A 118 4.62 -3.78 -9.43
N ASP A 119 5.18 -2.57 -9.33
CA ASP A 119 4.75 -1.57 -8.36
C ASP A 119 3.39 -0.97 -8.75
N ALA A 120 2.41 -1.06 -7.85
CA ALA A 120 1.05 -0.57 -8.11
C ALA A 120 1.04 0.95 -8.37
N GLY A 121 1.86 1.71 -7.64
CA GLY A 121 2.03 3.14 -7.85
C GLY A 121 2.59 3.44 -9.24
N PHE A 122 3.58 2.64 -9.68
CA PHE A 122 4.18 2.70 -11.01
C PHE A 122 3.12 2.57 -12.12
N GLN A 123 2.37 1.47 -12.06
CA GLN A 123 1.33 1.16 -13.02
C GLN A 123 0.23 2.22 -13.06
N MET A 124 -0.24 2.67 -11.90
CA MET A 124 -1.29 3.69 -11.81
C MET A 124 -0.87 5.04 -12.43
N SER A 125 0.34 5.56 -12.19
CA SER A 125 0.69 6.86 -12.82
C SER A 125 0.93 6.74 -14.33
N VAL A 126 1.52 5.63 -14.81
CA VAL A 126 1.69 5.43 -16.26
C VAL A 126 0.30 5.30 -16.90
N GLY A 127 -0.59 4.53 -16.28
CA GLY A 127 -1.99 4.41 -16.66
C GLY A 127 -2.71 5.76 -16.70
N ALA A 128 -2.58 6.58 -15.65
CA ALA A 128 -3.15 7.92 -15.58
C ALA A 128 -2.67 8.79 -16.73
N VAL A 129 -1.36 8.80 -17.01
CA VAL A 129 -0.76 9.61 -18.08
C VAL A 129 -1.27 9.19 -19.46
N LEU A 130 -1.33 7.87 -19.73
CA LEU A 130 -1.90 7.35 -20.98
C LEU A 130 -3.39 7.66 -21.10
N GLY A 131 -4.15 7.47 -20.02
CA GLY A 131 -5.57 7.79 -19.97
C GLY A 131 -5.85 9.27 -20.23
N ILE A 132 -5.08 10.18 -19.62
CA ILE A 132 -5.16 11.62 -19.87
C ILE A 132 -4.95 11.92 -21.36
N ASP A 133 -3.89 11.42 -21.98
CA ASP A 133 -3.63 11.71 -23.39
C ASP A 133 -4.70 11.11 -24.33
N PHE A 134 -5.13 9.87 -24.08
CA PHE A 134 -6.08 9.17 -24.94
C PHE A 134 -7.50 9.74 -24.84
N VAL A 135 -7.93 10.13 -23.64
CA VAL A 135 -9.32 10.53 -23.36
C VAL A 135 -9.52 12.04 -23.46
N THR A 136 -8.60 12.86 -22.94
CA THR A 136 -8.80 14.31 -22.83
C THR A 136 -9.08 14.95 -24.19
N ARG A 137 -8.30 14.59 -25.21
CA ARG A 137 -8.45 15.12 -26.58
C ARG A 137 -9.78 14.74 -27.22
N VAL A 138 -10.35 13.58 -26.86
CA VAL A 138 -11.64 13.11 -27.39
C VAL A 138 -12.78 13.95 -26.82
N ILE A 139 -12.78 14.17 -25.50
CA ILE A 139 -13.77 14.99 -24.80
C ILE A 139 -13.72 16.44 -25.28
N GLU A 140 -12.52 17.02 -25.37
CA GLU A 140 -12.35 18.41 -25.81
C GLU A 140 -12.73 18.65 -27.28
N ARG A 141 -12.68 17.62 -28.15
CA ARG A 141 -13.16 17.73 -29.55
C ARG A 141 -14.67 17.65 -29.65
N GLY A 142 -15.30 16.84 -28.81
CA GLY A 142 -16.75 16.65 -28.77
C GLY A 142 -17.48 17.88 -28.21
N ILE A 143 -16.87 18.57 -27.26
CA ILE A 143 -17.44 19.78 -26.64
C ILE A 143 -16.69 20.99 -27.19
N LYS A 144 -17.37 21.84 -27.97
CA LYS A 144 -16.81 23.12 -28.47
C LYS A 144 -17.30 24.29 -27.61
N PRO A 145 -16.66 24.58 -26.46
CA PRO A 145 -17.09 25.64 -25.57
C PRO A 145 -16.87 27.01 -26.23
N LYS A 146 -17.90 27.87 -26.18
CA LYS A 146 -17.87 29.22 -26.74
C LYS A 146 -17.06 30.21 -25.89
N ASN A 147 -16.91 29.94 -24.60
CA ASN A 147 -16.26 30.84 -23.63
C ASN A 147 -14.95 30.25 -23.09
N GLY A 148 -13.94 31.09 -22.86
CA GLY A 148 -12.62 30.67 -22.35
C GLY A 148 -12.64 30.03 -20.96
N VAL A 149 -13.56 30.45 -20.09
CA VAL A 149 -13.74 29.85 -18.75
C VAL A 149 -14.34 28.44 -18.85
N VAL A 150 -15.39 28.28 -19.67
CA VAL A 150 -16.02 26.98 -19.92
C VAL A 150 -15.00 26.03 -20.56
N LYS A 151 -14.14 26.53 -21.45
CA LYS A 151 -13.04 25.75 -22.03
C LYS A 151 -12.07 25.21 -20.96
N LYS A 152 -11.68 26.04 -19.99
CA LYS A 152 -10.81 25.60 -18.88
C LYS A 152 -11.49 24.56 -18.00
N LEU A 153 -12.76 24.76 -17.66
CA LEU A 153 -13.53 23.79 -16.89
C LEU A 153 -13.63 22.46 -17.62
N VAL A 154 -14.07 22.47 -18.89
CA VAL A 154 -14.16 21.25 -19.72
C VAL A 154 -12.82 20.53 -19.80
N SER A 155 -11.72 21.26 -19.96
CA SER A 155 -10.36 20.68 -19.97
C SER A 155 -10.03 20.01 -18.63
N SER A 156 -10.28 20.67 -17.50
CA SER A 156 -10.05 20.08 -16.16
C SER A 156 -10.90 18.82 -15.94
N PHE A 157 -12.17 18.84 -16.33
CA PHE A 157 -13.03 17.65 -16.28
C PHE A 157 -12.50 16.53 -17.17
N ALA A 158 -12.07 16.86 -18.39
CA ALA A 158 -11.55 15.89 -19.35
C ALA A 158 -10.26 15.22 -18.84
N VAL A 159 -9.36 15.99 -18.21
CA VAL A 159 -8.15 15.47 -17.55
C VAL A 159 -8.52 14.55 -16.39
N SER A 160 -9.45 14.95 -15.52
CA SER A 160 -9.88 14.11 -14.38
C SER A 160 -10.52 12.80 -14.84
N ILE A 161 -11.37 12.83 -15.87
CA ILE A 161 -11.97 11.63 -16.47
C ILE A 161 -10.89 10.76 -17.10
N GLY A 162 -9.97 11.35 -17.86
CA GLY A 162 -8.87 10.62 -18.49
C GLY A 162 -7.95 9.94 -17.48
N ALA A 163 -7.57 10.64 -16.41
CA ALA A 163 -6.79 10.08 -15.32
C ALA A 163 -7.54 8.92 -14.63
N THR A 164 -8.83 9.10 -14.34
CA THR A 164 -9.65 8.09 -13.66
C THR A 164 -9.82 6.84 -14.51
N LEU A 165 -10.11 6.99 -15.81
CA LEU A 165 -10.18 5.85 -16.74
C LEU A 165 -8.82 5.19 -16.91
N GLY A 166 -7.74 5.97 -16.97
CA GLY A 166 -6.38 5.44 -17.02
C GLY A 166 -5.97 4.64 -15.78
N THR A 167 -6.45 5.00 -14.58
CA THR A 167 -6.13 4.26 -13.35
C THR A 167 -7.12 3.15 -13.04
N LEU A 168 -8.33 3.19 -13.60
CA LEU A 168 -9.43 2.25 -13.34
C LEU A 168 -9.03 0.77 -13.31
N PRO A 169 -8.37 0.20 -14.35
CA PRO A 169 -8.01 -1.21 -14.36
C PRO A 169 -7.14 -1.60 -13.17
N PHE A 170 -6.18 -0.74 -12.82
CA PHE A 170 -5.26 -0.95 -11.71
C PHE A 170 -5.95 -0.76 -10.37
N MET A 171 -6.79 0.26 -10.21
CA MET A 171 -7.59 0.44 -8.99
C MET A 171 -8.45 -0.78 -8.69
N LEU A 172 -9.05 -1.38 -9.72
CA LEU A 172 -9.85 -2.59 -9.57
C LEU A 172 -9.01 -3.83 -9.28
N GLN A 173 -7.87 -3.99 -9.94
CA GLN A 173 -6.97 -5.10 -9.70
C GLN A 173 -6.36 -5.09 -8.29
N TYR A 174 -5.98 -3.91 -7.78
CA TYR A 174 -5.30 -3.79 -6.49
C TYR A 174 -6.22 -3.54 -5.30
N PHE A 175 -7.35 -2.86 -5.50
CA PHE A 175 -8.23 -2.45 -4.40
C PHE A 175 -9.63 -3.06 -4.47
N GLY A 176 -10.01 -3.69 -5.59
CA GLY A 176 -11.30 -4.39 -5.75
C GLY A 176 -12.54 -3.50 -5.63
N LYS A 177 -12.36 -2.18 -5.53
CA LYS A 177 -13.40 -1.19 -5.26
C LYS A 177 -13.11 0.08 -6.04
N VAL A 178 -14.16 0.71 -6.56
CA VAL A 178 -14.07 2.03 -7.20
C VAL A 178 -15.07 2.97 -6.54
N SER A 179 -14.59 4.16 -6.18
CA SER A 179 -15.44 5.22 -5.66
C SER A 179 -16.06 5.99 -6.81
N ILE A 180 -17.38 5.82 -6.98
CA ILE A 180 -18.16 6.57 -7.98
C ILE A 180 -18.16 8.06 -7.62
N ILE A 181 -18.31 8.35 -6.32
CA ILE A 181 -18.26 9.73 -5.83
C ILE A 181 -16.89 10.37 -6.04
N GLY A 182 -15.82 9.57 -6.07
CA GLY A 182 -14.46 10.01 -6.34
C GLY A 182 -14.32 10.85 -7.62
N LEU A 183 -15.08 10.58 -8.68
CA LEU A 183 -15.02 11.41 -9.90
C LEU A 183 -15.54 12.82 -9.65
N VAL A 184 -16.67 12.95 -8.96
CA VAL A 184 -17.30 14.24 -8.61
C VAL A 184 -16.45 14.96 -7.57
N ALA A 185 -16.00 14.23 -6.55
CA ALA A 185 -15.11 14.73 -5.51
C ALA A 185 -13.81 15.26 -6.11
N ASN A 186 -13.19 14.56 -7.06
CA ASN A 186 -11.96 14.99 -7.74
C ASN A 186 -12.13 16.33 -8.46
N VAL A 187 -13.27 16.55 -9.12
CA VAL A 187 -13.55 17.79 -9.84
C VAL A 187 -13.64 18.99 -8.89
N VAL A 188 -14.21 18.80 -7.70
CA VAL A 188 -14.42 19.89 -6.73
C VAL A 188 -13.21 20.07 -5.83
N ILE A 189 -12.65 18.97 -5.32
CA ILE A 189 -11.64 18.96 -4.28
C ILE A 189 -10.24 19.18 -4.85
N ILE A 190 -9.87 18.54 -5.98
CA ILE A 190 -8.50 18.65 -6.52
C ILE A 190 -8.12 20.10 -6.87
N PRO A 191 -8.97 20.94 -7.49
CA PRO A 191 -8.64 22.34 -7.72
C PRO A 191 -8.38 23.11 -6.42
N VAL A 192 -9.20 22.90 -5.39
CA VAL A 192 -9.04 23.56 -4.08
C VAL A 192 -7.75 23.11 -3.41
N VAL A 193 -7.50 21.80 -3.39
CA VAL A 193 -6.26 21.18 -2.90
C VAL A 193 -5.03 21.71 -3.63
N SER A 194 -5.11 21.87 -4.95
CA SER A 194 -4.02 22.40 -5.78
C SER A 194 -3.73 23.87 -5.45
N LEU A 195 -4.76 24.68 -5.22
CA LEU A 195 -4.62 26.07 -4.78
C LEU A 195 -4.03 26.16 -3.38
N VAL A 196 -4.47 25.29 -2.46
CA VAL A 196 -3.92 25.18 -1.11
C VAL A 196 -2.44 24.81 -1.17
N PHE A 197 -2.06 23.80 -1.95
CA PHE A 197 -0.68 23.38 -2.13
C PHE A 197 0.19 24.54 -2.66
N MET A 198 -0.28 25.22 -3.72
CA MET A 198 0.39 26.40 -4.27
C MET A 198 0.52 27.54 -3.24
N ALA A 199 -0.53 27.81 -2.46
CA ALA A 199 -0.52 28.85 -1.43
C ALA A 199 0.49 28.52 -0.33
N ILE A 200 0.57 27.26 0.11
CA ILE A 200 1.57 26.79 1.08
C ILE A 200 2.99 26.99 0.54
N LEU A 201 3.26 26.57 -0.70
CA LEU A 201 4.57 26.77 -1.32
C LEU A 201 4.96 28.25 -1.43
N ILE A 202 4.01 29.12 -1.83
CA ILE A 202 4.26 30.56 -1.92
C ILE A 202 4.55 31.15 -0.55
N CYS A 203 3.77 30.77 0.48
CA CYS A 203 4.03 31.22 1.85
C CYS A 203 5.42 30.77 2.31
N LEU A 204 5.81 29.52 2.06
CA LEU A 204 7.12 28.98 2.44
C LEU A 204 8.29 29.75 1.82
N VAL A 205 8.15 30.21 0.57
CA VAL A 205 9.17 31.01 -0.13
C VAL A 205 9.14 32.48 0.28
N LEU A 206 7.97 33.01 0.67
CA LEU A 206 7.76 34.43 1.04
C LEU A 206 7.27 34.52 2.49
N PRO A 207 8.18 34.60 3.49
CA PRO A 207 7.81 34.62 4.91
C PRO A 207 6.83 35.74 5.30
N VAL A 208 6.83 36.86 4.55
CA VAL A 208 5.87 37.96 4.72
C VAL A 208 4.40 37.54 4.56
N LEU A 209 4.13 36.39 3.93
CA LEU A 209 2.79 35.84 3.71
C LEU A 209 2.36 34.82 4.77
N PHE A 210 3.16 34.57 5.82
CA PHE A 210 2.83 33.61 6.87
C PHE A 210 1.51 33.92 7.61
N TRP A 211 1.05 35.17 7.60
CA TRP A 211 -0.26 35.55 8.12
C TRP A 211 -1.44 34.85 7.40
N ALA A 212 -1.23 34.30 6.21
CA ALA A 212 -2.24 33.57 5.45
C ALA A 212 -2.43 32.12 5.91
N PHE A 213 -1.51 31.55 6.72
CA PHE A 213 -1.61 30.15 7.20
C PHE A 213 -2.93 29.83 7.92
N PRO A 214 -3.50 30.68 8.80
CA PRO A 214 -4.80 30.43 9.41
C PRO A 214 -5.93 30.33 8.39
N VAL A 215 -5.89 31.11 7.29
CA VAL A 215 -6.88 31.05 6.22
C VAL A 215 -6.75 29.73 5.46
N ILE A 216 -5.51 29.33 5.13
CA ILE A 216 -5.22 28.04 4.51
C ILE A 216 -5.75 26.89 5.39
N GLY A 217 -5.52 26.96 6.71
CA GLY A 217 -6.02 25.99 7.67
C GLY A 217 -7.54 25.84 7.66
N LYS A 218 -8.28 26.96 7.58
CA LYS A 218 -9.75 26.94 7.45
C LYS A 218 -10.23 26.28 6.16
N VAL A 219 -9.54 26.55 5.03
CA VAL A 219 -9.88 25.93 3.75
C VAL A 219 -9.64 24.42 3.80
N ILE A 220 -8.54 23.98 4.41
CA ILE A 220 -8.26 22.55 4.61
C ILE A 220 -9.31 21.90 5.49
N ALA A 221 -9.69 22.53 6.61
CA ALA A 221 -10.74 22.02 7.49
C ALA A 221 -12.07 21.87 6.75
N PHE A 222 -12.44 22.85 5.92
CA PHE A 222 -13.63 22.77 5.07
C PHE A 222 -13.57 21.61 4.06
N VAL A 223 -12.43 21.39 3.42
CA VAL A 223 -12.24 20.25 2.51
C VAL A 223 -12.37 18.92 3.24
N THR A 224 -11.78 18.81 4.43
CA THR A 224 -11.89 17.62 5.28
C THR A 224 -13.35 17.35 5.67
N GLU A 225 -14.07 18.37 6.13
CA GLU A 225 -15.49 18.26 6.49
C GLU A 225 -16.36 17.87 5.28
N ALA A 226 -16.13 18.49 4.12
CA ALA A 226 -16.82 18.13 2.89
C ALA A 226 -16.56 16.68 2.48
N THR A 227 -15.39 16.13 2.80
CA THR A 227 -15.05 14.72 2.50
C THR A 227 -15.92 13.77 3.32
N PHE A 228 -16.18 14.07 4.59
CA PHE A 228 -17.09 13.26 5.42
C PHE A 228 -18.53 13.24 4.86
N LEU A 229 -18.99 14.31 4.22
CA LEU A 229 -20.31 14.33 3.56
C LEU A 229 -20.38 13.37 2.36
N PHE A 230 -19.27 13.22 1.63
CA PHE A 230 -19.19 12.32 0.47
C PHE A 230 -19.04 10.84 0.87
N GLU A 231 -18.64 10.54 2.11
CA GLU A 231 -18.45 9.18 2.62
C GLU A 231 -19.74 8.34 2.60
N ILE A 232 -20.90 8.99 2.67
CA ILE A 232 -22.22 8.34 2.71
C ILE A 232 -22.52 7.54 1.43
N VAL A 233 -21.82 7.83 0.32
CA VAL A 233 -22.04 7.16 -0.96
C VAL A 233 -21.31 5.81 -0.99
N PRO A 234 -22.03 4.68 -1.18
CA PRO A 234 -21.40 3.36 -1.18
C PRO A 234 -20.45 3.18 -2.37
N ASN A 235 -19.31 2.55 -2.11
CA ASN A 235 -18.36 2.15 -3.14
C ASN A 235 -18.87 0.94 -3.91
N LEU A 236 -18.62 0.92 -5.22
CA LEU A 236 -18.98 -0.22 -6.06
C LEU A 236 -17.85 -1.25 -6.03
N ALA A 237 -18.16 -2.47 -5.59
CA ALA A 237 -17.28 -3.61 -5.76
C ALA A 237 -17.38 -4.10 -7.21
N MET A 238 -16.25 -4.21 -7.91
CA MET A 238 -16.21 -4.78 -9.26
C MET A 238 -15.07 -5.78 -9.38
N ALA A 239 -15.21 -6.73 -10.31
CA ALA A 239 -14.19 -7.72 -10.59
C ALA A 239 -12.90 -7.08 -11.11
N SER A 240 -11.76 -7.72 -10.81
CA SER A 240 -10.44 -7.38 -11.35
C SER A 240 -10.43 -7.51 -12.88
N PHE A 241 -9.67 -6.63 -13.55
CA PHE A 241 -9.49 -6.69 -14.99
C PHE A 241 -8.51 -7.77 -15.46
N ASN A 242 -7.72 -8.39 -14.57
CA ASN A 242 -6.73 -9.44 -14.89
C ASN A 242 -5.92 -9.13 -16.17
N PHE A 243 -5.94 -10.00 -17.19
CA PHE A 243 -5.26 -9.76 -18.47
C PHE A 243 -5.99 -8.75 -19.38
N GLY A 244 -7.25 -8.45 -19.06
CA GLY A 244 -8.08 -7.46 -19.75
C GLY A 244 -7.53 -6.03 -19.66
N VAL A 245 -6.55 -5.76 -18.79
CA VAL A 245 -5.89 -4.43 -18.71
C VAL A 245 -5.23 -4.04 -20.04
N ILE A 246 -4.56 -4.97 -20.72
CA ILE A 246 -3.92 -4.69 -22.02
C ILE A 246 -4.98 -4.37 -23.06
N ALA A 247 -6.02 -5.20 -23.16
CA ALA A 247 -7.15 -4.98 -24.06
C ALA A 247 -7.88 -3.66 -23.77
N TYR A 248 -7.99 -3.28 -22.50
CA TYR A 248 -8.56 -2.00 -22.06
C TYR A 248 -7.76 -0.79 -22.55
N PHE A 249 -6.44 -0.80 -22.41
CA PHE A 249 -5.61 0.31 -22.93
C PHE A 249 -5.57 0.34 -24.45
N ILE A 250 -5.61 -0.82 -25.13
CA ILE A 250 -5.77 -0.89 -26.59
C ILE A 250 -7.10 -0.26 -27.01
N LEU A 251 -8.19 -0.58 -26.31
CA LEU A 251 -9.49 0.03 -26.53
C LEU A 251 -9.43 1.56 -26.36
N LEU A 252 -8.86 2.06 -25.26
CA LEU A 252 -8.69 3.51 -25.05
C LEU A 252 -7.85 4.15 -26.17
N TYR A 253 -6.78 3.50 -26.61
CA TYR A 253 -5.93 3.99 -27.70
C TYR A 253 -6.69 4.03 -29.05
N LEU A 254 -7.53 3.06 -29.34
CA LEU A 254 -8.33 3.02 -30.57
C LEU A 254 -9.46 4.05 -30.59
N LEU A 255 -10.09 4.25 -29.43
CA LEU A 255 -11.05 5.32 -29.21
C LEU A 255 -10.38 6.70 -29.24
N SER A 256 -9.07 6.75 -28.96
CA SER A 256 -8.30 7.98 -29.05
C SER A 256 -8.27 8.53 -30.48
N GLY A 257 -8.03 9.85 -30.59
CA GLY A 257 -7.90 10.55 -31.86
C GLY A 257 -6.66 10.17 -32.68
N HIS A 258 -5.82 9.24 -32.23
CA HIS A 258 -4.59 8.81 -32.90
C HIS A 258 -4.85 7.81 -34.04
N CYS A 259 -5.85 6.93 -33.90
CA CYS A 259 -6.19 5.97 -34.95
C CYS A 259 -7.10 6.61 -36.01
N ARG A 260 -6.73 6.53 -37.30
CA ARG A 260 -7.49 7.08 -38.45
C ARG A 260 -8.38 6.05 -39.15
N PHE A 261 -8.99 5.13 -38.42
CA PHE A 261 -9.98 4.22 -39.00
C PHE A 261 -11.30 4.94 -39.33
N GLY A 262 -12.02 4.47 -40.35
CA GLY A 262 -13.39 4.91 -40.63
C GLY A 262 -14.32 4.61 -39.44
N LEU A 263 -15.38 5.41 -39.26
CA LEU A 263 -16.29 5.29 -38.09
C LEU A 263 -16.83 3.87 -37.90
N PHE A 264 -17.20 3.19 -39.00
CA PHE A 264 -17.73 1.83 -38.96
C PHE A 264 -16.70 0.82 -38.41
N SER A 265 -15.47 0.85 -38.93
CA SER A 265 -14.38 -0.02 -38.48
C SER A 265 -13.98 0.25 -37.03
N LYS A 266 -14.05 1.52 -36.57
CA LYS A 266 -13.81 1.86 -35.15
C LYS A 266 -14.86 1.27 -34.23
N SER A 267 -16.14 1.38 -34.57
CA SER A 267 -17.23 0.88 -33.73
C SER A 267 -17.20 -0.65 -33.61
N VAL A 268 -16.98 -1.36 -34.73
CA VAL A 268 -16.88 -2.83 -34.72
C VAL A 268 -15.69 -3.30 -33.87
N PHE A 269 -14.53 -2.67 -34.04
CA PHE A 269 -13.33 -3.05 -33.30
C PHE A 269 -13.42 -2.68 -31.80
N ALA A 270 -14.05 -1.55 -31.47
CA ALA A 270 -14.32 -1.17 -30.09
C ALA A 270 -15.27 -2.17 -29.40
N VAL A 271 -16.35 -2.59 -30.08
CA VAL A 271 -17.27 -3.62 -29.55
C VAL A 271 -16.53 -4.95 -29.34
N MET A 272 -15.70 -5.37 -30.29
CA MET A 272 -14.90 -6.59 -30.17
C MET A 272 -13.90 -6.52 -29.00
N MET A 273 -13.28 -5.37 -28.78
CA MET A 273 -12.35 -5.16 -27.66
C MET A 273 -13.08 -5.06 -26.31
N VAL A 274 -14.27 -4.46 -26.25
CA VAL A 274 -15.11 -4.49 -25.05
C VAL A 274 -15.51 -5.92 -24.72
N LEU A 275 -15.91 -6.71 -25.72
CA LEU A 275 -16.18 -8.14 -25.56
C LEU A 275 -14.95 -8.90 -25.07
N LEU A 276 -13.77 -8.64 -25.64
CA LEU A 276 -12.51 -9.26 -25.22
C LEU A 276 -12.16 -8.90 -23.77
N VAL A 277 -12.33 -7.63 -23.38
CA VAL A 277 -12.15 -7.18 -21.99
C VAL A 277 -13.12 -7.92 -21.08
N CYS A 278 -14.42 -7.95 -21.40
CA CYS A 278 -15.42 -8.68 -20.63
C CYS A 278 -15.06 -10.16 -20.49
N VAL A 279 -14.70 -10.83 -21.58
CA VAL A 279 -14.28 -12.24 -21.56
C VAL A 279 -13.04 -12.42 -20.69
N MET A 280 -12.00 -11.60 -20.84
CA MET A 280 -10.77 -11.70 -20.05
C MET A 280 -10.96 -11.31 -18.57
N THR A 281 -11.95 -10.50 -18.24
CA THR A 281 -12.34 -10.21 -16.86
C THR A 281 -13.17 -11.33 -16.22
N LEU A 282 -13.95 -12.06 -17.02
CA LEU A 282 -14.80 -13.17 -16.58
C LEU A 282 -14.05 -14.50 -16.52
N LEU A 283 -12.97 -14.65 -17.28
CA LEU A 283 -12.06 -15.77 -17.11
C LEU A 283 -11.52 -15.69 -15.68
N PRO A 284 -11.64 -16.78 -14.88
CA PRO A 284 -10.92 -16.84 -13.62
C PRO A 284 -9.47 -16.51 -13.98
N GLY A 285 -8.88 -15.54 -13.28
CA GLY A 285 -7.45 -15.33 -13.38
C GLY A 285 -6.76 -16.68 -13.17
N PHE A 286 -5.48 -16.80 -13.52
CA PHE A 286 -4.73 -17.92 -12.96
C PHE A 286 -4.93 -17.83 -11.44
N GLU A 287 -5.81 -18.68 -10.89
CA GLU A 287 -5.74 -19.10 -9.52
C GLU A 287 -4.39 -19.78 -9.51
N THR A 288 -3.36 -18.97 -9.30
CA THR A 288 -2.20 -19.51 -8.67
C THR A 288 -2.78 -20.07 -7.39
N LYS A 289 -2.77 -21.41 -7.29
CA LYS A 289 -2.80 -22.12 -6.02
C LYS A 289 -1.52 -21.75 -5.24
N ASP A 290 -1.19 -20.47 -5.19
CA ASP A 290 -0.23 -19.89 -4.31
C ASP A 290 -0.91 -20.05 -2.97
N THR A 291 -0.41 -21.01 -2.20
CA THR A 291 -0.73 -21.09 -0.79
C THR A 291 -0.41 -19.74 -0.19
N LYS A 292 -1.46 -18.95 0.05
CA LYS A 292 -1.34 -17.61 0.63
C LYS A 292 -1.10 -17.79 2.11
N VAL A 293 -0.06 -17.16 2.62
CA VAL A 293 0.19 -17.02 4.05
C VAL A 293 -0.39 -15.67 4.47
N SER A 294 -1.65 -15.67 4.91
CA SER A 294 -2.27 -14.41 5.37
C SER A 294 -1.97 -14.21 6.84
N PHE A 295 -1.51 -13.01 7.17
CA PHE A 295 -1.17 -12.59 8.51
C PHE A 295 -2.31 -11.75 9.06
N PHE A 296 -3.09 -12.33 9.96
CA PHE A 296 -4.22 -11.63 10.59
C PHE A 296 -3.82 -11.16 11.96
N ASP A 297 -3.96 -9.84 12.15
CA ASP A 297 -4.00 -9.11 13.41
C ASP A 297 -2.86 -9.40 14.40
N SER A 298 -2.08 -8.35 14.69
CA SER A 298 -1.18 -8.31 15.83
C SER A 298 -1.65 -7.19 16.75
N THR A 299 -2.44 -7.55 17.75
CA THR A 299 -2.68 -6.69 18.91
C THR A 299 -1.39 -6.45 19.73
N GLY A 300 -0.34 -7.20 19.40
CA GLY A 300 1.01 -7.08 19.94
C GLY A 300 1.56 -8.46 20.23
N ASP A 301 0.70 -9.35 20.73
CA ASP A 301 1.13 -10.62 21.33
C ASP A 301 0.41 -11.83 20.70
N THR A 302 -0.32 -11.60 19.61
CA THR A 302 -1.02 -12.60 18.81
C THR A 302 -0.68 -12.45 17.32
N PHE A 303 -0.63 -13.55 16.59
CA PHE A 303 -0.31 -13.60 15.18
C PHE A 303 -0.97 -14.81 14.52
N CYS A 304 -1.76 -14.62 13.46
CA CYS A 304 -2.43 -15.71 12.78
C CYS A 304 -1.90 -15.90 11.35
N VAL A 305 -1.51 -17.14 11.04
CA VAL A 305 -1.00 -17.60 9.75
C VAL A 305 -2.05 -18.49 9.11
N ARG A 306 -2.65 -18.04 8.01
CA ARG A 306 -3.58 -18.88 7.24
C ARG A 306 -2.84 -19.58 6.11
N VAL A 307 -2.97 -20.89 5.97
CA VAL A 307 -2.34 -21.71 4.92
C VAL A 307 -3.40 -22.66 4.35
N ASP A 308 -3.74 -22.50 3.07
CA ASP A 308 -4.74 -23.35 2.36
C ASP A 308 -6.06 -23.54 3.15
N GLY A 309 -6.53 -22.48 3.82
CA GLY A 309 -7.76 -22.47 4.62
C GLY A 309 -7.67 -23.06 6.04
N GLN A 310 -6.49 -23.53 6.47
CA GLN A 310 -6.19 -23.80 7.88
C GLN A 310 -5.61 -22.53 8.54
N ASN A 311 -5.98 -22.30 9.79
CA ASN A 311 -5.45 -21.18 10.58
C ASN A 311 -4.46 -21.72 11.63
N TYR A 312 -3.27 -21.15 11.68
CA TYR A 312 -2.24 -21.39 12.68
C TYR A 312 -2.08 -20.10 13.47
N ILE A 313 -2.62 -20.05 14.68
CA ILE A 313 -2.59 -18.85 15.53
C ILE A 313 -1.50 -19.01 16.56
N PHE A 314 -0.64 -18.02 16.72
CA PHE A 314 0.42 -17.95 17.74
C PHE A 314 0.05 -16.83 18.69
N SER A 315 -0.04 -17.09 19.98
CA SER A 315 -0.44 -16.06 20.94
C SER A 315 0.18 -16.30 22.32
N GLN A 316 0.53 -15.22 23.02
CA GLN A 316 0.90 -15.25 24.44
C GLN A 316 -0.33 -15.32 25.37
N LEU A 317 -1.55 -15.22 24.80
CA LEU A 317 -2.86 -15.33 25.46
C LEU A 317 -2.94 -14.74 26.87
N GLU A 318 -3.27 -13.45 26.97
CA GLU A 318 -3.79 -12.87 28.21
C GLU A 318 -5.33 -12.94 28.25
N TYR A 319 -5.91 -13.11 29.45
CA TYR A 319 -7.36 -13.00 29.65
C TYR A 319 -7.79 -11.51 29.57
N ASN A 320 -7.82 -10.96 28.36
CA ASN A 320 -8.17 -9.57 28.02
C ASN A 320 -8.79 -9.49 26.60
N ASP A 321 -8.82 -8.30 25.99
CA ASP A 321 -9.32 -8.06 24.61
C ASP A 321 -8.71 -8.99 23.55
N ASP A 322 -7.49 -9.48 23.78
CA ASP A 322 -6.79 -10.41 22.90
C ASP A 322 -7.50 -11.74 22.72
N LEU A 323 -8.18 -12.24 23.76
CA LEU A 323 -8.87 -13.53 23.69
C LEU A 323 -10.08 -13.46 22.74
N ASN A 324 -10.85 -12.37 22.79
CA ASN A 324 -11.99 -12.19 21.89
C ASN A 324 -11.54 -12.02 20.43
N ALA A 325 -10.42 -11.33 20.22
CA ALA A 325 -9.80 -11.20 18.90
C ALA A 325 -9.34 -12.57 18.36
N VAL A 326 -8.63 -13.36 19.16
CA VAL A 326 -8.20 -14.73 18.81
C VAL A 326 -9.39 -15.61 18.46
N LEU A 327 -10.43 -15.61 19.31
CA LEU A 327 -11.64 -16.43 19.09
C LEU A 327 -12.40 -16.02 17.82
N SER A 328 -12.39 -14.73 17.45
CA SER A 328 -12.99 -14.27 16.19
C SER A 328 -12.27 -14.82 14.93
N LEU A 329 -11.00 -15.19 15.06
CA LEU A 329 -10.18 -15.77 13.98
C LEU A 329 -10.27 -17.31 13.93
N CYS A 330 -10.85 -17.93 14.95
CA CYS A 330 -10.97 -19.38 15.05
C CYS A 330 -12.05 -19.96 14.13
N ASN A 331 -11.77 -21.11 13.52
CA ASN A 331 -12.72 -21.96 12.82
C ASN A 331 -12.42 -23.44 13.12
N ASP A 332 -13.22 -24.37 12.56
CA ASP A 332 -13.04 -25.83 12.77
C ASP A 332 -11.69 -26.38 12.27
N LYS A 333 -10.88 -25.57 11.59
CA LYS A 333 -9.55 -25.92 11.06
C LYS A 333 -8.45 -25.05 11.67
N THR A 334 -8.65 -24.57 12.91
CA THR A 334 -7.68 -23.76 13.65
C THR A 334 -6.80 -24.61 14.57
N THR A 335 -5.49 -24.36 14.53
CA THR A 335 -4.53 -24.80 15.55
C THR A 335 -3.97 -23.57 16.25
N LEU A 336 -4.14 -23.51 17.57
CA LEU A 336 -3.70 -22.43 18.43
C LEU A 336 -2.42 -22.84 19.15
N PHE A 337 -1.35 -22.09 18.95
CA PHE A 337 -0.04 -22.22 19.57
C PHE A 337 0.10 -21.16 20.66
N VAL A 338 0.26 -21.61 21.89
CA VAL A 338 0.54 -20.76 23.05
C VAL A 338 2.05 -20.64 23.19
N THR A 339 2.57 -19.43 22.95
CA THR A 339 4.01 -19.15 22.90
C THR A 339 4.58 -18.82 24.28
N ASP A 340 3.78 -18.24 25.16
CA ASP A 340 4.11 -18.01 26.57
C ASP A 340 2.96 -18.49 27.46
N PHE A 341 3.27 -19.30 28.45
CA PHE A 341 2.27 -19.92 29.34
C PHE A 341 2.30 -19.31 30.75
N GLU A 342 3.22 -18.38 31.04
CA GLU A 342 3.31 -17.74 32.37
C GLU A 342 2.06 -16.93 32.74
N GLN A 343 1.30 -16.47 31.73
CA GLN A 343 0.08 -15.68 31.91
C GLN A 343 -1.21 -16.50 31.78
N PHE A 344 -1.09 -17.81 31.59
CA PHE A 344 -2.24 -18.70 31.43
C PHE A 344 -2.93 -18.90 32.79
N ASN A 345 -4.21 -18.53 32.89
CA ASN A 345 -4.99 -18.66 34.12
C ASN A 345 -6.19 -19.61 33.97
N SER A 346 -6.75 -20.04 35.09
CA SER A 346 -7.89 -20.98 35.13
C SER A 346 -9.14 -20.45 34.40
N GLN A 347 -9.34 -19.13 34.37
CA GLN A 347 -10.45 -18.49 33.66
C GLN A 347 -10.30 -18.61 32.13
N LEU A 348 -9.09 -18.41 31.60
CA LEU A 348 -8.73 -18.60 30.20
C LEU A 348 -8.91 -20.08 29.80
N ALA A 349 -8.52 -21.01 30.68
CA ALA A 349 -8.73 -22.44 30.47
C ALA A 349 -10.22 -22.80 30.33
N ILE A 350 -11.08 -22.22 31.17
CA ILE A 350 -12.54 -22.40 31.10
C ILE A 350 -13.10 -21.83 29.79
N THR A 351 -12.72 -20.63 29.37
CA THR A 351 -13.22 -20.03 28.12
C THR A 351 -12.79 -20.82 26.88
N LEU A 352 -11.53 -21.29 26.84
CA LEU A 352 -11.04 -22.12 25.75
C LEU A 352 -11.75 -23.48 25.73
N SER A 353 -12.04 -24.07 26.90
CA SER A 353 -12.78 -25.34 27.05
C SER A 353 -14.18 -25.35 26.41
N GLN A 354 -14.80 -24.18 26.25
CA GLN A 354 -16.10 -24.04 25.58
C GLN A 354 -16.01 -24.18 24.04
N HIS A 355 -14.80 -24.18 23.49
CA HIS A 355 -14.53 -24.26 22.05
C HIS A 355 -13.88 -25.62 21.69
N THR A 356 -14.70 -26.67 21.69
CA THR A 356 -14.29 -28.08 21.61
C THR A 356 -13.63 -28.52 20.29
N ASN A 357 -13.65 -27.67 19.25
CA ASN A 357 -13.07 -27.97 17.93
C ASN A 357 -11.65 -27.41 17.75
N LEU A 358 -11.09 -26.74 18.76
CA LEU A 358 -9.76 -26.15 18.71
C LEU A 358 -8.67 -27.15 19.10
N LYS A 359 -7.60 -27.20 18.31
CA LYS A 359 -6.36 -27.88 18.70
C LYS A 359 -5.43 -26.88 19.37
N ILE A 360 -5.06 -27.10 20.62
CA ILE A 360 -4.16 -26.21 21.37
C ILE A 360 -2.79 -26.87 21.53
N ARG A 361 -1.72 -26.14 21.26
CA ARG A 361 -0.33 -26.60 21.37
C ARG A 361 0.44 -25.60 22.20
N VAL A 362 1.22 -26.06 23.17
CA VAL A 362 2.01 -25.18 24.04
C VAL A 362 3.47 -25.32 23.63
N LEU A 363 4.09 -24.20 23.23
CA LEU A 363 5.46 -24.14 22.70
C LEU A 363 6.50 -23.75 23.77
N SER A 364 6.17 -23.92 25.04
CA SER A 364 7.03 -23.57 26.18
C SER A 364 7.04 -24.69 27.21
N PHE A 365 8.19 -24.87 27.87
CA PHE A 365 8.36 -25.82 28.97
C PHE A 365 8.03 -25.13 30.30
N VAL A 366 6.99 -25.59 30.99
CA VAL A 366 6.65 -25.13 32.35
C VAL A 366 6.84 -26.29 33.31
N ASP A 367 7.64 -26.08 34.36
CA ASP A 367 7.88 -27.06 35.44
C ASP A 367 6.69 -27.19 36.44
N TYR A 368 5.54 -26.60 36.14
CA TYR A 368 4.34 -26.65 36.96
C TYR A 368 3.09 -26.86 36.09
N PHE A 369 2.76 -28.12 35.83
CA PHE A 369 1.51 -28.55 35.24
C PHE A 369 0.83 -29.50 36.22
N ASP A 370 -0.24 -29.08 36.90
CA ASP A 370 -1.07 -30.06 37.65
C ASP A 370 -2.58 -29.79 37.55
N GLU A 371 -3.08 -28.57 37.83
CA GLU A 371 -4.54 -28.36 37.90
C GLU A 371 -5.19 -27.88 36.57
N ASP A 372 -4.64 -26.86 35.90
CA ASP A 372 -5.26 -26.28 34.69
C ASP A 372 -5.18 -27.19 33.45
N TYR A 373 -4.12 -28.01 33.35
CA TYR A 373 -3.94 -28.99 32.27
C TYR A 373 -4.98 -30.11 32.33
N VAL A 374 -5.29 -30.58 33.53
CA VAL A 374 -6.32 -31.59 33.78
C VAL A 374 -7.70 -31.06 33.36
N LEU A 375 -7.98 -29.78 33.60
CA LEU A 375 -9.24 -29.14 33.22
C LEU A 375 -9.43 -29.07 31.69
N LEU A 376 -8.35 -28.77 30.94
CA LEU A 376 -8.40 -28.69 29.47
C LEU A 376 -8.56 -30.06 28.81
N ASN A 377 -7.78 -31.06 29.25
CA ASN A 377 -7.89 -32.43 28.73
C ASN A 377 -9.24 -33.08 29.06
N LYS A 378 -9.83 -32.76 30.23
CA LYS A 378 -11.15 -33.27 30.63
C LYS A 378 -12.30 -32.75 29.75
N ASN A 379 -12.07 -31.65 29.02
CA ASN A 379 -13.01 -31.03 28.07
C ASN A 379 -12.67 -31.30 26.60
N ASN A 380 -11.96 -32.40 26.30
CA ASN A 380 -11.57 -32.82 24.93
C ASN A 380 -10.66 -31.84 24.16
N ILE A 381 -10.00 -30.90 24.84
CA ILE A 381 -8.97 -30.08 24.19
C ILE A 381 -7.66 -30.85 24.23
N ASP A 382 -7.17 -31.23 23.05
CA ASP A 382 -5.86 -31.88 22.90
C ASP A 382 -4.76 -30.86 23.16
N VAL A 383 -4.28 -30.77 24.41
CA VAL A 383 -3.16 -29.91 24.81
C VAL A 383 -1.88 -30.74 24.83
N LYS A 384 -0.93 -30.40 23.96
CA LYS A 384 0.42 -31.01 23.95
C LYS A 384 1.50 -29.95 24.08
N VAL A 385 2.40 -30.17 25.03
CA VAL A 385 3.67 -29.45 25.10
C VAL A 385 4.58 -30.02 24.00
N ILE A 386 4.97 -29.18 23.06
CA ILE A 386 5.78 -29.60 21.91
C ILE A 386 6.93 -28.62 21.68
N LYS A 387 8.11 -29.14 21.38
CA LYS A 387 9.26 -28.32 20.95
C LYS A 387 9.25 -28.07 19.45
N ASN A 388 8.84 -29.09 18.71
CA ASN A 388 8.69 -29.04 17.26
C ASN A 388 7.29 -29.54 16.89
N TYR A 389 6.65 -28.87 15.95
CA TYR A 389 5.45 -29.31 15.27
C TYR A 389 5.79 -29.53 13.81
N ASN A 390 5.49 -30.69 13.26
CA ASN A 390 5.65 -30.93 11.84
C ASN A 390 4.37 -31.58 11.31
N ASP A 391 3.79 -30.96 10.29
CA ASP A 391 2.67 -31.48 9.52
C ASP A 391 3.03 -31.36 8.03
N GLU A 392 2.27 -32.00 7.14
CA GLU A 392 2.55 -32.02 5.68
C GLU A 392 2.68 -30.61 5.04
N LYS A 393 2.21 -29.58 5.75
CA LYS A 393 2.18 -28.19 5.28
C LYS A 393 3.19 -27.26 5.95
N VAL A 394 3.46 -27.42 7.25
CA VAL A 394 4.19 -26.43 8.06
C VAL A 394 5.08 -27.15 9.07
N GLU A 395 6.32 -26.68 9.22
CA GLU A 395 7.21 -27.07 10.31
C GLU A 395 7.36 -25.87 11.27
N ILE A 396 7.21 -26.09 12.57
CA ILE A 396 7.31 -25.07 13.61
C ILE A 396 8.33 -25.57 14.63
N SER A 397 9.24 -24.69 15.05
CA SER A 397 10.24 -24.96 16.08
C SER A 397 10.30 -23.80 17.07
N SER A 398 10.45 -24.15 18.35
CA SER A 398 10.63 -23.20 19.43
C SER A 398 12.12 -22.95 19.69
N PHE A 399 12.52 -21.69 19.78
CA PHE A 399 13.87 -21.27 20.18
C PHE A 399 13.85 -20.81 21.64
N GLU A 400 14.43 -21.61 22.53
CA GLU A 400 14.30 -21.47 23.99
C GLU A 400 15.59 -20.97 24.66
N TYR A 401 15.44 -20.20 25.75
CA TYR A 401 16.52 -19.87 26.68
C TYR A 401 16.01 -19.94 28.12
N LEU A 402 16.66 -20.74 28.96
CA LEU A 402 16.28 -20.98 30.37
C LEU A 402 14.78 -21.34 30.54
N GLY A 403 14.24 -22.17 29.64
CA GLY A 403 12.84 -22.61 29.68
C GLY A 403 11.84 -21.62 29.08
N LYS A 404 12.25 -20.40 28.70
CA LYS A 404 11.38 -19.43 28.02
C LYS A 404 11.55 -19.51 26.49
N ASN A 405 10.44 -19.58 25.76
CA ASN A 405 10.42 -19.42 24.32
C ASN A 405 10.76 -17.96 23.97
N LEU A 406 11.92 -17.75 23.35
CA LEU A 406 12.34 -16.43 22.88
C LEU A 406 11.79 -16.12 21.49
N ALA A 407 11.75 -17.14 20.62
CA ALA A 407 11.20 -17.01 19.29
C ALA A 407 10.64 -18.34 18.78
N THR A 408 9.58 -18.25 17.98
CA THR A 408 8.99 -19.38 17.27
C THR A 408 9.31 -19.26 15.79
N VAL A 409 10.04 -20.23 15.25
CA VAL A 409 10.38 -20.31 13.82
C VAL A 409 9.39 -21.22 13.13
N VAL A 410 8.87 -20.74 12.02
CA VAL A 410 7.95 -21.50 11.18
C VAL A 410 8.55 -21.57 9.79
N ASN A 411 8.68 -22.79 9.29
CA ASN A 411 9.14 -23.09 7.94
C ASN A 411 7.96 -23.54 7.08
N PHE A 412 7.85 -22.95 5.91
CA PHE A 412 6.81 -23.24 4.94
C PHE A 412 7.38 -23.19 3.52
N LYS A 413 7.31 -24.31 2.78
CA LYS A 413 7.79 -24.43 1.39
C LYS A 413 9.21 -23.87 1.14
N GLY A 414 10.10 -24.01 2.13
CA GLY A 414 11.49 -23.53 2.04
C GLY A 414 11.71 -22.07 2.43
N CYS A 415 10.64 -21.34 2.78
CA CYS A 415 10.74 -20.02 3.42
C CYS A 415 10.58 -20.14 4.93
N SER A 416 11.34 -19.35 5.67
CA SER A 416 11.42 -19.34 7.13
C SER A 416 10.96 -18.00 7.70
N PHE A 417 10.15 -18.05 8.75
CA PHE A 417 9.70 -16.87 9.45
C PHE A 417 9.77 -17.04 10.96
N ALA A 418 10.23 -16.00 11.65
CA ALA A 418 10.40 -16.01 13.08
C ALA A 418 9.44 -15.02 13.74
N TYR A 419 8.59 -15.53 14.64
CA TYR A 419 7.85 -14.70 15.59
C TYR A 419 8.69 -14.58 16.86
N VAL A 420 9.09 -13.35 17.19
CA VAL A 420 9.92 -13.02 18.35
C VAL A 420 9.01 -12.35 19.38
N GLY A 421 8.90 -12.97 20.55
CA GLY A 421 8.12 -12.45 21.66
C GLY A 421 8.77 -11.22 22.30
N LYS A 422 8.23 -10.78 23.43
CA LYS A 422 8.78 -9.65 24.17
C LYS A 422 10.11 -10.04 24.85
N LEU A 423 11.22 -9.53 24.32
CA LEU A 423 12.57 -9.83 24.83
C LEU A 423 13.18 -8.69 25.65
N THR A 424 13.92 -9.04 26.70
CA THR A 424 14.88 -8.16 27.39
C THR A 424 16.14 -7.95 26.53
N ASP A 425 16.91 -6.90 26.80
CA ASP A 425 18.13 -6.60 26.01
C ASP A 425 19.16 -7.74 26.04
N PHE A 426 19.25 -8.47 27.16
CA PHE A 426 20.09 -9.65 27.26
C PHE A 426 19.61 -10.79 26.36
N GLN A 427 18.30 -11.07 26.36
CA GLN A 427 17.70 -12.12 25.52
C GLN A 427 17.82 -11.79 24.02
N LYS A 428 17.71 -10.50 23.65
CA LYS A 428 17.97 -10.03 22.28
C LYS A 428 19.38 -10.39 21.82
N GLY A 429 20.39 -10.12 22.66
CA GLY A 429 21.79 -10.47 22.37
C GLY A 429 22.00 -11.97 22.21
N TYR A 430 21.39 -12.78 23.08
CA TYR A 430 21.47 -14.24 22.97
C TYR A 430 20.83 -14.77 21.68
N LEU A 431 19.65 -14.25 21.32
CA LEU A 431 18.95 -14.65 20.09
C LEU A 431 19.78 -14.32 18.85
N LEU A 432 20.33 -13.10 18.76
CA LEU A 432 21.14 -12.68 17.60
C LEU A 432 22.41 -13.53 17.39
N GLN A 433 22.99 -14.07 18.47
CA GLN A 433 24.21 -14.89 18.38
C GLN A 433 23.94 -16.35 18.00
N ASN A 434 22.75 -16.87 18.30
CA ASN A 434 22.48 -18.31 18.28
C ASN A 434 21.37 -18.73 17.30
N MET A 435 20.52 -17.79 16.87
CA MET A 435 19.44 -18.06 15.93
C MET A 435 19.95 -17.99 14.49
N GLN A 436 19.49 -18.91 13.64
CA GLN A 436 19.78 -18.87 12.21
C GLN A 436 19.04 -17.70 11.53
N PRO A 437 19.58 -17.16 10.41
CA PRO A 437 18.89 -16.16 9.61
C PRO A 437 17.56 -16.71 9.08
N CYS A 438 16.48 -15.93 9.23
CA CYS A 438 15.17 -16.20 8.65
C CYS A 438 14.85 -15.16 7.57
N ASP A 439 13.98 -15.54 6.64
CA ASP A 439 13.56 -14.64 5.55
C ASP A 439 12.70 -13.48 6.07
N SER A 440 11.96 -13.69 7.16
CA SER A 440 11.19 -12.63 7.84
C SER A 440 11.17 -12.77 9.36
N TYR A 441 11.15 -11.63 10.05
CA TYR A 441 11.07 -11.51 11.50
C TYR A 441 9.91 -10.61 11.90
N PHE A 442 9.12 -11.07 12.86
CA PHE A 442 7.99 -10.34 13.45
C PHE A 442 8.26 -10.19 14.94
N SER A 443 8.39 -8.96 15.44
CA SER A 443 8.75 -8.69 16.83
C SER A 443 7.73 -7.82 17.53
N THR A 444 7.37 -8.18 18.77
CA THR A 444 6.41 -7.43 19.60
C THR A 444 7.01 -6.14 20.19
N ASN A 445 8.34 -5.99 20.19
CA ASN A 445 9.07 -4.80 20.62
C ASN A 445 10.13 -4.35 19.58
N ALA A 446 10.67 -3.14 19.74
CA ALA A 446 11.74 -2.62 18.88
C ALA A 446 12.97 -3.56 18.92
N PHE A 447 13.29 -4.16 17.78
CA PHE A 447 14.39 -5.10 17.63
C PHE A 447 15.14 -4.87 16.31
N ASN A 448 15.68 -3.66 16.18
CA ASN A 448 16.31 -3.15 14.96
C ASN A 448 17.65 -3.84 14.66
N GLU A 449 18.27 -4.41 15.67
CA GLU A 449 19.54 -5.14 15.63
C GLU A 449 19.47 -6.34 14.68
N ILE A 450 18.30 -6.95 14.50
CA ILE A 450 18.07 -7.99 13.50
C ILE A 450 18.44 -7.51 12.11
N LYS A 451 18.08 -6.27 11.73
CA LYS A 451 18.33 -5.77 10.38
C LYS A 451 19.82 -5.53 10.12
N TRP A 452 20.56 -5.11 11.14
CA TRP A 452 22.00 -4.94 11.07
C TRP A 452 22.72 -6.27 10.90
N GLN A 453 22.24 -7.31 11.58
CA GLN A 453 22.81 -8.66 11.51
C GLN A 453 22.37 -9.41 10.23
N TYR A 454 21.13 -9.21 9.79
CA TYR A 454 20.47 -9.91 8.71
C TYR A 454 19.84 -8.91 7.70
N PRO A 455 20.66 -8.31 6.81
CA PRO A 455 20.22 -7.23 5.93
C PRO A 455 19.23 -7.67 4.85
N ASP A 456 19.20 -8.95 4.49
CA ASP A 456 18.28 -9.49 3.47
C ASP A 456 16.90 -9.85 4.04
N SER A 457 16.74 -9.83 5.37
CA SER A 457 15.49 -10.20 6.03
C SER A 457 14.49 -9.03 6.07
N ILE A 458 13.21 -9.38 6.01
CA ILE A 458 12.09 -8.47 6.25
C ILE A 458 11.85 -8.40 7.77
N VAL A 459 11.80 -7.19 8.35
CA VAL A 459 11.55 -7.01 9.78
C VAL A 459 10.30 -6.17 10.00
N ALA A 460 9.34 -6.71 10.77
CA ALA A 460 8.12 -6.03 11.19
C ALA A 460 8.11 -5.89 12.72
N THR A 461 7.84 -4.68 13.22
CA THR A 461 7.83 -4.38 14.66
C THR A 461 6.71 -3.42 15.06
N LYS A 462 6.28 -3.50 16.34
CA LYS A 462 5.23 -2.66 16.93
C LYS A 462 5.66 -1.20 17.18
N ASN A 463 6.96 -0.91 17.27
CA ASN A 463 7.48 0.42 17.67
C ASN A 463 7.94 1.29 16.49
N TYR A 464 7.82 2.62 16.64
CA TYR A 464 8.26 3.63 15.67
C TYR A 464 9.73 3.48 15.29
N THR A 465 10.01 3.35 14.00
CA THR A 465 11.37 3.37 13.44
C THR A 465 11.41 4.18 12.15
N ASP A 466 12.40 5.08 12.05
CA ASP A 466 12.59 6.00 10.92
C ASP A 466 13.34 5.36 9.72
N ASN A 467 13.25 4.04 9.53
CA ASN A 467 14.06 3.32 8.55
C ASN A 467 13.21 2.66 7.46
N ASN A 468 13.55 2.94 6.19
CA ASN A 468 12.87 2.46 4.97
C ASN A 468 12.71 0.94 4.83
N ASP A 469 13.41 0.14 5.65
CA ASP A 469 13.40 -1.33 5.59
C ASP A 469 12.85 -1.99 6.87
N ILE A 470 12.37 -1.20 7.83
CA ILE A 470 11.72 -1.66 9.06
C ILE A 470 10.27 -1.19 9.03
N TYR A 471 9.33 -2.13 8.95
CA TYR A 471 7.91 -1.78 8.91
C TYR A 471 7.40 -1.58 10.34
N THR A 472 7.12 -0.32 10.69
CA THR A 472 6.42 0.05 11.93
C THR A 472 4.94 -0.26 11.78
N VAL A 473 4.37 -1.08 12.66
CA VAL A 473 2.95 -1.47 12.59
C VAL A 473 2.29 -1.24 13.95
N TYR A 474 1.72 -0.05 14.14
CA TYR A 474 1.07 0.37 15.41
C TYR A 474 -0.20 -0.44 15.74
N ARG A 475 -0.75 -1.12 14.74
CA ARG A 475 -1.87 -2.07 14.76
C ARG A 475 -1.82 -2.78 13.42
N CYS A 476 -1.68 -4.10 13.35
CA CYS A 476 -1.79 -4.75 12.04
C CYS A 476 -3.21 -4.51 11.51
N GLY A 477 -3.35 -3.62 10.54
CA GLY A 477 -4.35 -3.88 9.50
C GLY A 477 -4.04 -5.24 8.87
N ASN A 478 -5.07 -5.97 8.44
CA ASN A 478 -4.91 -7.25 7.75
C ASN A 478 -3.97 -7.09 6.55
N PHE A 479 -2.76 -7.67 6.61
CA PHE A 479 -1.84 -7.72 5.47
C PHE A 479 -1.53 -9.17 5.11
N THR A 480 -1.26 -9.44 3.84
CA THR A 480 -1.06 -10.82 3.36
C THR A 480 0.31 -10.94 2.73
N ILE A 481 1.26 -11.69 3.32
CA ILE A 481 2.49 -11.98 2.57
C ILE A 481 2.21 -13.20 1.70
N SER A 482 2.20 -13.00 0.39
CA SER A 482 2.02 -14.10 -0.56
C SER A 482 3.38 -14.63 -0.97
N LEU A 483 3.50 -15.95 -0.99
CA LEU A 483 4.65 -16.61 -1.61
C LEU A 483 4.46 -16.66 -3.11
N ARG A 484 5.43 -16.13 -3.85
CA ARG A 484 5.41 -16.11 -5.31
C ARG A 484 6.67 -16.81 -5.82
N GLY A 485 6.58 -18.12 -6.02
CA GLY A 485 7.74 -18.97 -6.31
C GLY A 485 8.54 -19.27 -5.05
N ASP A 486 9.83 -18.94 -5.06
CA ASP A 486 10.78 -19.06 -3.96
C ASP A 486 10.93 -17.77 -3.12
N LYS A 487 10.12 -16.74 -3.40
CA LYS A 487 10.23 -15.42 -2.78
C LYS A 487 8.95 -15.01 -2.07
N MET A 488 9.11 -14.36 -0.92
CA MET A 488 8.04 -13.66 -0.23
C MET A 488 7.79 -12.29 -0.86
N VAL A 489 6.51 -12.00 -1.08
CA VAL A 489 6.05 -10.70 -1.57
C VAL A 489 4.96 -10.19 -0.66
N PHE A 490 5.11 -8.96 -0.16
CA PHE A 490 4.02 -8.27 0.51
C PHE A 490 2.84 -8.11 -0.46
N ALA A 491 1.75 -8.80 -0.17
CA ALA A 491 0.45 -8.51 -0.74
C ALA A 491 -0.37 -7.73 0.29
N LYS A 492 -1.22 -6.85 -0.23
CA LYS A 492 -1.97 -5.89 0.58
C LYS A 492 -2.91 -6.57 1.57
#